data_AF-A0A1J5Q4I5-F1
#
_entry.id   AF-A0A1J5Q4I5-F1
#
_cell.length_a   1.000
_cell.length_b   1.000
_cell.length_c   1.000
_cell.angle_alpha   90.00
_cell.angle_beta   90.00
_cell.angle_gamma   90.00
#
_symmetry.space_group_name_H-M   'P 1'
#
loop_
_entity.id
_entity.type
_entity.pdbx_description
1 polymer ?
#
loop_
_entity_poly.entity_id
_entity_poly.type
_entity_poly.pdbx_seq_one_letter_code
_entity_poly.pdbx_strand_id
1 'polypeptide(L)'
;MKMQSGFTLIELAMVLVIVGLLLGGVLKGQALINSAKVRNMATDFKNVQVYVYAYQDRFRSLPGDDSLVATHLNGGTRATNGTQANGVIEGAWNTATDGDESCVFWQHVRLAGLAPGVTAVNCAAGNAYQPRNADEGLIGIQGVSGFTTITRNAASATVAMSGANVVCSAGVLGKYAKQLDTMLDDGEADTGSMRVADPASAGQSITSFAIMDSTPYTVCMAV
;
A
#
# COMPACT_ATOMS: atom_id res chain seq x y z
N MET A 1 39.12 -5.98 -56.21
CA MET A 1 38.91 -6.73 -54.95
C MET A 1 38.93 -5.71 -53.82
N LYS A 2 37.83 -5.54 -53.07
CA LYS A 2 37.79 -4.66 -51.90
C LYS A 2 38.46 -5.40 -50.74
N MET A 3 39.50 -4.82 -50.16
CA MET A 3 40.12 -5.35 -48.94
C MET A 3 39.16 -5.11 -47.78
N GLN A 4 38.73 -6.20 -47.15
CA GLN A 4 37.90 -6.15 -45.95
C GLN A 4 38.84 -5.90 -44.77
N SER A 5 38.84 -4.66 -44.25
CA SER A 5 39.65 -4.32 -43.07
C SER A 5 39.09 -5.08 -41.88
N GLY A 6 39.84 -6.05 -41.35
CA GLY A 6 39.47 -6.77 -40.14
C GLY A 6 39.50 -5.86 -38.92
N PHE A 7 38.57 -6.06 -37.99
CA PHE A 7 38.56 -5.35 -36.70
C PHE A 7 39.82 -5.68 -35.89
N THR A 8 40.41 -4.67 -35.26
CA THR A 8 41.58 -4.87 -34.40
C THR A 8 41.18 -5.45 -33.04
N LEU A 9 42.07 -6.21 -32.42
CA LEU A 9 41.82 -6.82 -31.10
C LEU A 9 41.59 -5.76 -30.01
N ILE A 10 42.24 -4.60 -30.13
CA ILE A 10 42.07 -3.45 -29.23
C ILE A 10 40.67 -2.81 -29.36
N GLU A 11 40.12 -2.73 -30.58
CA GLU A 11 38.77 -2.19 -30.80
C GLU A 11 37.70 -3.06 -30.16
N LEU A 12 37.81 -4.38 -30.27
CA LEU A 12 36.88 -5.29 -29.59
C LEU A 12 37.06 -5.25 -28.07
N ALA A 13 38.28 -5.10 -27.57
CA ALA A 13 38.55 -5.04 -26.13
C ALA A 13 37.89 -3.81 -25.47
N MET A 14 38.01 -2.61 -26.06
CA MET A 14 37.37 -1.41 -25.49
C MET A 14 35.85 -1.49 -25.53
N VAL A 15 35.28 -2.09 -26.59
CA VAL A 15 33.83 -2.27 -26.72
C VAL A 15 33.30 -3.18 -25.61
N LEU A 16 33.96 -4.31 -25.33
CA LEU A 16 33.55 -5.22 -24.26
C LEU A 16 33.64 -4.57 -22.87
N VAL A 17 34.65 -3.73 -22.64
CA VAL A 17 34.77 -2.96 -21.38
C VAL A 17 33.61 -1.98 -21.23
N ILE A 18 33.31 -1.19 -22.27
CA ILE A 18 32.22 -0.21 -22.23
C ILE A 18 30.88 -0.94 -22.01
N VAL A 19 30.61 -2.01 -22.74
CA VAL A 19 29.39 -2.81 -22.57
C VAL A 19 29.31 -3.41 -21.16
N GLY A 20 30.43 -3.93 -20.63
CA GLY A 20 30.49 -4.46 -19.26
C GLY A 20 30.17 -3.42 -18.19
N LEU A 21 30.73 -2.21 -18.33
CA LEU A 21 30.47 -1.10 -17.41
C LEU A 21 29.02 -0.62 -17.49
N LEU A 22 28.46 -0.51 -18.71
CA LEU A 22 27.08 -0.10 -18.91
C LEU A 22 26.10 -1.15 -18.32
N LEU A 23 26.32 -2.44 -18.57
CA LEU A 23 25.49 -3.51 -18.01
C LEU A 23 25.57 -3.55 -16.47
N GLY A 24 26.76 -3.41 -15.90
CA GLY A 24 26.93 -3.33 -14.44
C GLY A 24 26.22 -2.12 -13.82
N GLY A 25 26.29 -0.96 -14.48
CA GLY A 25 25.59 0.26 -14.06
C GLY A 25 24.07 0.12 -14.08
N VAL A 26 23.50 -0.46 -15.15
CA VAL A 26 22.05 -0.65 -15.30
C VAL A 26 21.49 -1.61 -14.25
N LEU A 27 22.16 -2.73 -13.99
CA LEU A 27 21.71 -3.70 -12.98
C LEU A 27 21.67 -3.08 -11.58
N LYS A 28 22.69 -2.28 -11.22
CA LYS A 28 22.70 -1.55 -9.95
C LYS A 28 21.62 -0.47 -9.91
N GLY A 29 21.41 0.24 -11.03
CA GLY A 29 20.37 1.26 -11.17
C GLY A 29 18.95 0.69 -10.96
N GLN A 30 18.64 -0.46 -11.55
CA GLN A 30 17.36 -1.15 -11.35
C GLN A 30 17.15 -1.57 -9.89
N ALA A 31 18.19 -2.09 -9.22
CA ALA A 31 18.11 -2.43 -7.81
C ALA A 31 17.83 -1.20 -6.92
N LEU A 32 18.44 -0.05 -7.21
CA LEU A 32 18.19 1.19 -6.49
C LEU A 32 16.75 1.70 -6.67
N ILE A 33 16.21 1.64 -7.90
CA ILE A 33 14.81 2.00 -8.18
C ILE A 33 13.86 1.10 -7.39
N ASN A 34 14.12 -0.21 -7.38
CA ASN A 34 13.32 -1.18 -6.62
C ASN A 34 13.31 -0.86 -5.12
N SER A 35 14.49 -0.57 -4.54
CA SER A 35 14.56 -0.16 -3.13
C SER A 35 13.87 1.17 -2.84
N ALA A 36 13.90 2.12 -3.78
CA ALA A 36 13.18 3.39 -3.64
C ALA A 36 11.66 3.17 -3.64
N LYS A 37 11.14 2.30 -4.52
CA LYS A 37 9.71 1.92 -4.53
C LYS A 37 9.27 1.34 -3.19
N VAL A 38 10.03 0.37 -2.64
CA VAL A 38 9.71 -0.25 -1.34
C VAL A 38 9.73 0.79 -0.21
N ARG A 39 10.71 1.70 -0.20
CA ARG A 39 10.77 2.79 0.81
C ARG A 39 9.59 3.73 0.71
N ASN A 40 9.17 4.09 -0.52
CA ASN A 40 7.99 4.94 -0.72
C ASN A 40 6.74 4.24 -0.20
N MET A 41 6.52 2.98 -0.55
CA MET A 41 5.40 2.18 -0.04
C MET A 41 5.42 2.10 1.50
N ALA A 42 6.59 1.88 2.10
CA ALA A 42 6.75 1.85 3.56
C ALA A 42 6.36 3.19 4.21
N THR A 43 6.72 4.30 3.58
CA THR A 43 6.32 5.64 4.00
C THR A 43 4.82 5.86 3.82
N ASP A 44 4.20 5.36 2.76
CA ASP A 44 2.75 5.46 2.55
C ASP A 44 1.97 4.80 3.70
N PHE A 45 2.36 3.58 4.09
CA PHE A 45 1.76 2.88 5.24
C PHE A 45 1.86 3.68 6.55
N LYS A 46 3.02 4.29 6.82
CA LYS A 46 3.23 5.13 8.00
C LYS A 46 2.46 6.45 7.94
N ASN A 47 2.39 7.08 6.77
CA ASN A 47 1.68 8.34 6.59
C ASN A 47 0.19 8.19 6.88
N VAL A 48 -0.43 7.08 6.48
CA VAL A 48 -1.84 6.81 6.79
C VAL A 48 -2.08 6.75 8.30
N GLN A 49 -1.18 6.11 9.06
CA GLN A 49 -1.25 6.12 10.53
C GLN A 49 -1.19 7.54 11.09
N VAL A 50 -0.24 8.33 10.59
CA VAL A 50 -0.07 9.73 11.01
C VAL A 50 -1.33 10.54 10.74
N TYR A 51 -2.00 10.32 9.60
CA TYR A 51 -3.25 11.03 9.28
C TYR A 51 -4.38 10.70 10.26
N VAL A 52 -4.52 9.42 10.65
CA VAL A 52 -5.52 9.01 11.65
C VAL A 52 -5.28 9.74 12.97
N TYR A 53 -4.06 9.64 13.51
CA TYR A 53 -3.75 10.21 14.82
C TYR A 53 -3.77 11.75 14.82
N ALA A 54 -3.26 12.39 13.76
CA ALA A 54 -3.29 13.85 13.66
C ALA A 54 -4.71 14.40 13.53
N TYR A 55 -5.61 13.68 12.84
CA TYR A 55 -7.01 14.05 12.76
C TYR A 55 -7.70 13.89 14.12
N GLN A 56 -7.45 12.76 14.81
CA GLN A 56 -7.98 12.51 16.15
C GLN A 56 -7.50 13.55 17.17
N ASP A 57 -6.23 13.94 17.16
CA ASP A 57 -5.70 14.96 18.07
C ASP A 57 -6.39 16.32 17.86
N ARG A 58 -6.62 16.68 16.60
CA ARG A 58 -7.23 17.97 16.24
C ARG A 58 -8.73 18.05 16.49
N PHE A 59 -9.47 16.99 16.16
CA PHE A 59 -10.94 17.01 16.13
C PHE A 59 -11.60 16.04 17.12
N ARG A 60 -10.81 15.28 17.89
CA ARG A 60 -11.27 14.26 18.85
C ARG A 60 -12.27 13.25 18.27
N SER A 61 -12.18 13.05 16.95
CA SER A 61 -13.05 12.21 16.15
C SER A 61 -12.18 11.44 15.15
N LEU A 62 -12.65 10.32 14.62
CA LEU A 62 -11.95 9.59 13.57
C LEU A 62 -12.29 10.17 12.18
N PRO A 63 -11.33 10.29 11.26
CA PRO A 63 -11.63 10.62 9.88
C PRO A 63 -12.47 9.51 9.26
N GLY A 64 -13.49 9.88 8.50
CA GLY A 64 -14.52 9.00 7.95
C GLY A 64 -15.72 8.79 8.88
N ASP A 65 -15.46 8.62 10.19
CA ASP A 65 -16.45 8.38 11.26
C ASP A 65 -16.86 9.68 12.01
N ASP A 66 -16.49 10.85 11.49
CA ASP A 66 -16.77 12.14 12.12
C ASP A 66 -18.23 12.59 11.87
N SER A 67 -19.08 12.43 12.89
CA SER A 67 -20.48 12.90 12.85
C SER A 67 -20.64 14.43 12.76
N LEU A 68 -19.61 15.18 13.17
CA LEU A 68 -19.55 16.64 13.19
C LEU A 68 -18.64 17.21 12.09
N VAL A 69 -18.38 16.43 11.04
CA VAL A 69 -17.46 16.81 9.97
C VAL A 69 -17.81 18.16 9.32
N ALA A 70 -19.09 18.48 9.16
CA ALA A 70 -19.53 19.75 8.55
C ALA A 70 -19.17 20.98 9.40
N THR A 71 -19.01 20.80 10.72
CA THR A 71 -18.53 21.85 11.64
C THR A 71 -17.01 21.88 11.74
N HIS A 72 -16.33 20.74 11.62
CA HIS A 72 -14.87 20.65 11.70
C HIS A 72 -14.18 21.07 10.41
N LEU A 73 -14.77 20.73 9.26
CA LEU A 73 -14.20 20.90 7.93
C LEU A 73 -15.21 21.55 6.99
N ASN A 74 -14.83 22.68 6.41
CA ASN A 74 -15.65 23.31 5.38
C ASN A 74 -15.70 22.42 4.13
N GLY A 75 -16.91 22.02 3.71
CA GLY A 75 -17.12 21.10 2.59
C GLY A 75 -16.92 19.61 2.93
N GLY A 76 -16.79 19.25 4.21
CA GLY A 76 -16.70 17.86 4.63
C GLY A 76 -17.98 17.08 4.34
N THR A 77 -17.84 15.90 3.72
CA THR A 77 -18.95 14.98 3.43
C THR A 77 -19.04 13.95 4.55
N ARG A 78 -20.22 13.82 5.14
CA ARG A 78 -20.49 12.79 6.14
C ARG A 78 -20.71 11.44 5.46
N ALA A 79 -20.15 10.37 6.02
CA ALA A 79 -20.48 9.01 5.59
C ALA A 79 -21.98 8.74 5.70
N THR A 80 -22.53 8.04 4.72
CA THR A 80 -23.95 7.65 4.66
C THR A 80 -24.16 6.16 4.93
N ASN A 81 -23.10 5.37 4.81
CA ASN A 81 -23.06 3.95 5.16
C ASN A 81 -22.25 3.78 6.45
N GLY A 82 -22.64 2.80 7.26
CA GLY A 82 -22.01 2.54 8.56
C GLY A 82 -22.71 3.24 9.73
N THR A 83 -22.18 3.02 10.91
CA THR A 83 -22.65 3.53 12.19
C THR A 83 -21.79 4.71 12.61
N GLN A 84 -22.35 5.91 12.43
CA GLN A 84 -21.63 7.15 12.68
C GLN A 84 -21.21 7.32 14.15
N ALA A 85 -20.01 7.87 14.33
CA ALA A 85 -19.34 8.12 15.60
C ALA A 85 -19.21 6.88 16.51
N ASN A 86 -18.98 5.70 15.92
CA ASN A 86 -18.80 4.45 16.67
C ASN A 86 -17.33 4.16 17.03
N GLY A 87 -16.38 4.96 16.55
CA GLY A 87 -14.96 4.79 16.80
C GLY A 87 -14.28 3.78 15.87
N VAL A 88 -14.91 3.39 14.77
CA VAL A 88 -14.42 2.42 13.79
C VAL A 88 -14.52 3.06 12.39
N ILE A 89 -13.55 2.78 11.52
CA ILE A 89 -13.65 3.15 10.10
C ILE A 89 -14.33 2.00 9.35
N GLU A 90 -15.64 2.06 9.16
CA GLU A 90 -16.40 1.04 8.45
C GLU A 90 -16.30 1.16 6.92
N GLY A 91 -16.65 0.06 6.25
CA GLY A 91 -16.51 -0.08 4.80
C GLY A 91 -15.18 -0.70 4.40
N ALA A 92 -15.19 -1.42 3.28
CA ALA A 92 -14.01 -2.13 2.81
C ALA A 92 -12.87 -1.14 2.50
N TRP A 93 -11.62 -1.48 2.82
CA TRP A 93 -10.45 -0.63 2.49
C TRP A 93 -10.37 -0.33 0.98
N ASN A 94 -10.83 -1.25 0.14
CA ASN A 94 -10.93 -1.15 -1.32
C ASN A 94 -12.36 -0.87 -1.80
N THR A 95 -13.17 -0.20 -0.98
CA THR A 95 -14.56 0.13 -1.33
C THR A 95 -14.63 0.91 -2.64
N ALA A 96 -15.70 0.65 -3.40
CA ALA A 96 -16.09 1.43 -4.57
C ALA A 96 -17.30 2.34 -4.30
N THR A 97 -17.70 2.46 -3.03
CA THR A 97 -18.93 3.16 -2.60
C THR A 97 -18.58 4.45 -1.88
N ASP A 98 -19.07 5.58 -2.41
CA ASP A 98 -18.77 6.93 -1.87
C ASP A 98 -19.30 7.15 -0.44
N GLY A 99 -20.33 6.40 -0.04
CA GLY A 99 -20.97 6.53 1.27
C GLY A 99 -20.21 5.89 2.42
N ASP A 100 -19.21 5.05 2.15
CA ASP A 100 -18.46 4.29 3.15
C ASP A 100 -17.44 5.17 3.87
N GLU A 101 -17.23 4.92 5.17
CA GLU A 101 -16.30 5.70 6.00
C GLU A 101 -14.86 5.56 5.50
N SER A 102 -14.44 4.38 5.06
CA SER A 102 -13.15 4.14 4.41
C SER A 102 -12.94 4.97 3.14
N CYS A 103 -14.01 5.35 2.43
CA CYS A 103 -13.94 6.23 1.27
C CYS A 103 -13.83 7.71 1.66
N VAL A 104 -14.75 8.18 2.52
CA VAL A 104 -14.79 9.59 2.94
C VAL A 104 -13.60 9.97 3.82
N PHE A 105 -12.95 8.99 4.46
CA PHE A 105 -11.68 9.14 5.18
C PHE A 105 -10.69 10.03 4.43
N TRP A 106 -10.48 9.77 3.14
CA TRP A 106 -9.49 10.49 2.33
C TRP A 106 -9.85 11.97 2.15
N GLN A 107 -11.13 12.31 2.01
CA GLN A 107 -11.57 13.69 1.94
C GLN A 107 -11.34 14.39 3.27
N HIS A 108 -11.67 13.74 4.39
CA HIS A 108 -11.54 14.34 5.72
C HIS A 108 -10.09 14.71 6.02
N VAL A 109 -9.15 13.79 5.78
CA VAL A 109 -7.72 14.06 6.01
C VAL A 109 -7.16 15.10 5.04
N ARG A 110 -7.69 15.21 3.82
CA ARG A 110 -7.28 16.23 2.84
C ARG A 110 -7.81 17.62 3.17
N LEU A 111 -9.09 17.73 3.53
CA LEU A 111 -9.68 18.99 3.99
C LEU A 111 -9.09 19.47 5.31
N ALA A 112 -8.63 18.55 6.16
CA ALA A 112 -7.88 18.87 7.37
C ALA A 112 -6.45 19.39 7.08
N GLY A 113 -5.97 19.29 5.83
CA GLY A 113 -4.61 19.69 5.43
C GLY A 113 -3.53 18.68 5.85
N LEU A 114 -3.92 17.45 6.21
CA LEU A 114 -2.97 16.40 6.62
C LEU A 114 -2.41 15.64 5.42
N ALA A 115 -3.21 15.46 4.37
CA ALA A 115 -2.81 14.79 3.15
C ALA A 115 -3.08 15.69 1.92
N PRO A 116 -2.25 15.61 0.87
CA PRO A 116 -2.56 16.22 -0.41
C PRO A 116 -3.58 15.38 -1.19
N GLY A 117 -4.26 16.02 -2.15
CA GLY A 117 -5.09 15.33 -3.15
C GLY A 117 -6.44 15.97 -3.39
N VAL A 118 -7.24 15.30 -4.22
CA VAL A 118 -8.60 15.74 -4.58
C VAL A 118 -9.57 15.59 -3.41
N THR A 119 -10.45 16.56 -3.22
CA THR A 119 -11.42 16.59 -2.12
C THR A 119 -12.84 16.23 -2.56
N ALA A 120 -13.09 16.05 -3.86
CA ALA A 120 -14.35 15.52 -4.36
C ALA A 120 -14.38 13.99 -4.15
N VAL A 121 -15.27 13.51 -3.27
CA VAL A 121 -15.44 12.08 -3.00
C VAL A 121 -15.89 11.37 -4.27
N ASN A 122 -15.11 10.36 -4.69
CA ASN A 122 -15.45 9.48 -5.79
C ASN A 122 -14.57 8.21 -5.73
N CYS A 123 -14.97 7.23 -4.92
CA CYS A 123 -14.30 5.94 -4.80
C CYS A 123 -14.70 4.95 -5.88
N ALA A 124 -15.48 5.34 -6.89
CA ALA A 124 -15.83 4.44 -7.99
C ALA A 124 -14.56 3.80 -8.57
N ALA A 125 -14.66 2.50 -8.89
CA ALA A 125 -13.53 1.73 -9.38
C ALA A 125 -12.86 2.40 -10.59
N GLY A 126 -11.55 2.57 -10.54
CA GLY A 126 -10.77 3.25 -11.58
C GLY A 126 -10.62 4.77 -11.40
N ASN A 127 -11.22 5.38 -10.37
CA ASN A 127 -10.97 6.77 -10.03
C ASN A 127 -9.60 6.96 -9.33
N ALA A 128 -9.02 8.15 -9.52
CA ALA A 128 -7.77 8.60 -8.88
C ALA A 128 -7.98 9.21 -7.47
N TYR A 129 -9.21 9.21 -6.96
CA TYR A 129 -9.52 9.75 -5.64
C TYR A 129 -8.83 8.98 -4.50
N GLN A 130 -8.90 7.65 -4.49
CA GLN A 130 -8.16 6.83 -3.52
C GLN A 130 -6.66 6.81 -3.90
N PRO A 131 -5.74 6.98 -2.93
CA PRO A 131 -4.31 6.99 -3.21
C PRO A 131 -3.84 5.68 -3.84
N ARG A 132 -2.77 5.78 -4.62
CA ARG A 132 -2.12 4.66 -5.27
C ARG A 132 -0.67 4.54 -4.80
N ASN A 133 -0.19 3.32 -4.68
CA ASN A 133 1.21 3.03 -4.38
C ASN A 133 2.09 3.25 -5.62
N ALA A 134 3.40 3.03 -5.46
CA ALA A 134 4.38 3.21 -6.54
C ALA A 134 4.22 2.27 -7.75
N ASP A 135 3.36 1.25 -7.66
CA ASP A 135 2.98 0.32 -8.74
C ASP A 135 1.49 0.48 -9.13
N GLU A 136 0.90 1.65 -8.86
CA GLU A 136 -0.50 2.01 -9.19
C GLU A 136 -1.58 1.18 -8.47
N GLY A 137 -1.19 0.37 -7.49
CA GLY A 137 -2.11 -0.39 -6.64
C GLY A 137 -2.83 0.52 -5.63
N LEU A 138 -4.11 0.21 -5.35
CA LEU A 138 -4.93 0.98 -4.40
C LEU A 138 -4.35 0.92 -2.99
N ILE A 139 -4.31 2.06 -2.30
CA ILE A 139 -4.06 2.14 -0.85
C ILE A 139 -5.37 2.53 -0.17
N GLY A 140 -5.73 1.78 0.87
CA GLY A 140 -6.95 2.00 1.63
C GLY A 140 -6.76 1.72 3.11
N ILE A 141 -7.75 2.12 3.90
CA ILE A 141 -7.81 1.90 5.34
C ILE A 141 -9.21 1.40 5.70
N GLN A 142 -9.28 0.51 6.69
CA GLN A 142 -10.53 0.13 7.35
C GLN A 142 -10.27 -0.19 8.82
N GLY A 143 -11.31 -0.21 9.64
CA GLY A 143 -11.23 -0.71 11.01
C GLY A 143 -10.93 -2.21 11.04
N VAL A 144 -10.29 -2.67 12.13
CA VAL A 144 -10.03 -4.11 12.29
C VAL A 144 -11.32 -4.91 12.49
N SER A 145 -12.35 -4.29 13.07
CA SER A 145 -13.66 -4.91 13.27
C SER A 145 -14.34 -5.10 11.92
N GLY A 146 -14.53 -6.35 11.51
CA GLY A 146 -15.02 -6.70 10.17
C GLY A 146 -13.93 -6.92 9.12
N PHE A 147 -12.65 -6.74 9.48
CA PHE A 147 -11.52 -7.04 8.60
C PHE A 147 -11.41 -8.56 8.37
N THR A 148 -11.72 -8.99 7.14
CA THR A 148 -11.64 -10.40 6.72
C THR A 148 -10.74 -10.61 5.51
N THR A 149 -10.12 -9.56 4.97
CA THR A 149 -9.26 -9.64 3.78
C THR A 149 -8.05 -10.54 4.00
N ILE A 150 -7.45 -10.49 5.19
CA ILE A 150 -6.25 -11.28 5.53
C ILE A 150 -6.34 -11.74 6.98
N THR A 151 -6.37 -13.06 7.18
CA THR A 151 -6.29 -13.69 8.49
C THR A 151 -5.28 -14.82 8.43
N ARG A 152 -4.58 -15.09 9.52
CA ARG A 152 -3.66 -16.23 9.55
C ARG A 152 -4.47 -17.48 9.86
N ASN A 153 -4.36 -18.50 9.01
CA ASN A 153 -4.95 -19.80 9.29
C ASN A 153 -3.93 -20.65 10.08
N ALA A 154 -3.99 -20.57 11.40
CA ALA A 154 -3.21 -21.44 12.27
C ALA A 154 -3.96 -22.78 12.46
N ALA A 155 -3.23 -23.86 12.75
CA ALA A 155 -3.74 -25.25 12.77
C ALA A 155 -5.03 -25.53 13.59
N SER A 156 -5.51 -24.59 14.41
CA SER A 156 -6.79 -24.69 15.10
C SER A 156 -7.57 -23.36 15.22
N ALA A 157 -7.11 -22.26 14.62
CA ALA A 157 -7.78 -20.97 14.76
C ALA A 157 -7.42 -19.98 13.63
N THR A 158 -8.43 -19.21 13.21
CA THR A 158 -8.24 -18.00 12.42
C THR A 158 -7.74 -16.88 13.32
N VAL A 159 -6.50 -16.45 13.10
CA VAL A 159 -5.90 -15.34 13.87
C VAL A 159 -6.07 -14.06 13.06
N ALA A 160 -6.98 -13.20 13.52
CA ALA A 160 -7.16 -11.86 12.97
C ALA A 160 -5.90 -11.00 13.16
N MET A 161 -5.83 -9.89 12.44
CA MET A 161 -4.82 -8.87 12.71
C MET A 161 -5.17 -8.12 14.02
N SER A 162 -4.17 -7.59 14.71
CA SER A 162 -4.34 -6.87 15.97
C SER A 162 -4.00 -5.39 15.80
N GLY A 163 -4.95 -4.51 16.08
CA GLY A 163 -4.82 -3.06 15.93
C GLY A 163 -6.21 -2.41 16.01
N ALA A 164 -6.30 -1.10 15.89
CA ALA A 164 -7.59 -0.42 15.73
C ALA A 164 -7.99 -0.37 14.26
N ASN A 165 -7.01 -0.09 13.39
CA ASN A 165 -7.21 0.03 11.96
C ASN A 165 -6.26 -0.89 11.20
N VAL A 166 -6.57 -1.14 9.94
CA VAL A 166 -5.72 -1.87 9.01
C VAL A 166 -5.60 -1.07 7.74
N VAL A 167 -4.36 -0.79 7.35
CA VAL A 167 -4.02 -0.16 6.08
C VAL A 167 -3.67 -1.27 5.10
N CYS A 168 -4.21 -1.24 3.89
CA CYS A 168 -3.96 -2.23 2.86
C CYS A 168 -3.50 -1.57 1.57
N SER A 169 -2.64 -2.27 0.83
CA SER A 169 -2.11 -1.87 -0.46
C SER A 169 -2.22 -3.03 -1.45
N ALA A 170 -2.89 -2.80 -2.57
CA ALA A 170 -3.05 -3.78 -3.65
C ALA A 170 -1.82 -3.78 -4.58
N GLY A 171 -1.68 -4.82 -5.42
CA GLY A 171 -0.79 -4.77 -6.58
C GLY A 171 0.71 -4.73 -6.25
N VAL A 172 1.11 -5.06 -5.02
CA VAL A 172 2.52 -5.06 -4.60
C VAL A 172 3.20 -6.33 -5.09
N LEU A 173 4.26 -6.24 -5.90
CA LEU A 173 4.98 -7.43 -6.36
C LEU A 173 5.57 -8.22 -5.17
N GLY A 174 5.58 -9.55 -5.26
CA GLY A 174 6.02 -10.42 -4.16
C GLY A 174 7.43 -10.12 -3.65
N LYS A 175 8.36 -9.72 -4.53
CA LYS A 175 9.71 -9.27 -4.12
C LYS A 175 9.69 -8.00 -3.26
N TYR A 176 8.74 -7.10 -3.52
CA TYR A 176 8.55 -5.88 -2.74
C TYR A 176 7.80 -6.18 -1.45
N ALA A 177 6.81 -7.08 -1.47
CA ALA A 177 6.10 -7.51 -0.27
C ALA A 177 7.06 -8.09 0.78
N LYS A 178 7.96 -9.02 0.38
CA LYS A 178 9.02 -9.56 1.28
C LYS A 178 9.94 -8.47 1.83
N GLN A 179 10.38 -7.53 0.99
CA GLN A 179 11.26 -6.43 1.42
C GLN A 179 10.55 -5.42 2.33
N LEU A 180 9.27 -5.18 2.07
CA LEU A 180 8.44 -4.31 2.88
C LEU A 180 8.24 -4.93 4.27
N ASP A 181 7.98 -6.23 4.32
CA ASP A 181 7.74 -6.99 5.54
C ASP A 181 8.98 -6.97 6.45
N THR A 182 10.15 -7.29 5.91
CA THR A 182 11.42 -7.16 6.62
C THR A 182 11.77 -5.73 7.05
N MET A 183 11.19 -4.70 6.43
CA MET A 183 11.43 -3.29 6.77
C MET A 183 10.46 -2.75 7.82
N LEU A 184 9.24 -3.31 7.92
CA LEU A 184 8.17 -2.79 8.77
C LEU A 184 7.79 -3.71 9.93
N ASP A 185 8.07 -5.01 9.84
CA ASP A 185 7.57 -6.02 10.79
C ASP A 185 8.65 -7.08 11.12
N ASP A 186 8.37 -8.38 10.93
CA ASP A 186 9.20 -9.49 11.45
C ASP A 186 9.91 -10.35 10.38
N GLY A 187 9.66 -10.10 9.08
CA GLY A 187 10.22 -10.89 7.99
C GLY A 187 9.39 -12.11 7.60
N GLU A 188 8.29 -12.38 8.30
CA GLU A 188 7.36 -13.47 8.00
C GLU A 188 5.96 -12.95 7.61
N ALA A 189 5.63 -13.13 6.33
CA ALA A 189 4.44 -12.57 5.69
C ALA A 189 3.09 -13.12 6.19
N ASP A 190 3.08 -14.15 7.04
CA ASP A 190 1.86 -14.70 7.65
C ASP A 190 1.67 -14.31 9.13
N THR A 191 2.66 -13.65 9.76
CA THR A 191 2.61 -13.26 11.18
C THR A 191 2.64 -11.74 11.38
N GLY A 192 2.94 -11.32 12.62
CA GLY A 192 3.06 -9.93 13.01
C GLY A 192 1.89 -8.99 12.65
N SER A 193 2.27 -7.72 12.53
CA SER A 193 1.42 -6.58 12.24
C SER A 193 1.24 -6.38 10.73
N MET A 194 2.15 -6.87 9.90
CA MET A 194 2.07 -6.84 8.45
C MET A 194 1.88 -8.25 7.89
N ARG A 195 0.92 -8.41 6.98
CA ARG A 195 0.64 -9.69 6.34
C ARG A 195 0.40 -9.53 4.85
N VAL A 196 0.73 -10.58 4.11
CA VAL A 196 0.50 -10.68 2.68
C VAL A 196 -0.65 -11.64 2.42
N ALA A 197 -1.64 -11.22 1.61
CA ALA A 197 -2.81 -12.03 1.28
C ALA A 197 -2.43 -13.17 0.33
N ASP A 198 -2.96 -14.36 0.54
CA ASP A 198 -2.86 -15.46 -0.41
C ASP A 198 -3.82 -15.22 -1.60
N PRO A 199 -3.33 -15.05 -2.83
CA PRO A 199 -4.18 -14.91 -4.00
C PRO A 199 -4.94 -16.21 -4.35
N ALA A 200 -4.49 -17.37 -3.86
CA ALA A 200 -5.15 -18.65 -4.05
C ALA A 200 -6.22 -18.94 -2.98
N SER A 201 -6.16 -18.28 -1.83
CA SER A 201 -7.02 -18.54 -0.67
C SER A 201 -7.54 -17.22 -0.08
N ALA A 202 -8.69 -16.77 -0.56
CA ALA A 202 -9.30 -15.53 -0.11
C ALA A 202 -9.45 -15.49 1.43
N GLY A 203 -9.07 -14.36 2.03
CA GLY A 203 -9.14 -14.18 3.48
C GLY A 203 -7.98 -14.78 4.26
N GLN A 204 -7.00 -15.42 3.61
CA GLN A 204 -5.85 -16.03 4.28
C GLN A 204 -4.56 -15.29 3.99
N SER A 205 -3.62 -15.32 4.93
CA SER A 205 -2.25 -14.90 4.69
C SER A 205 -1.41 -16.03 4.06
N ILE A 206 -0.37 -15.65 3.33
CA ILE A 206 0.60 -16.57 2.73
C ILE A 206 1.94 -16.50 3.47
N THR A 207 2.62 -17.64 3.63
CA THR A 207 3.96 -17.67 4.24
C THR A 207 5.01 -17.04 3.32
N SER A 208 6.07 -16.47 3.89
CA SER A 208 7.15 -15.80 3.17
C SER A 208 7.79 -16.70 2.09
N PHE A 209 7.89 -18.00 2.34
CA PHE A 209 8.46 -18.97 1.40
C PHE A 209 7.57 -19.20 0.16
N ALA A 210 6.25 -19.11 0.29
CA ALA A 210 5.31 -19.38 -0.80
C ALA A 210 5.07 -18.16 -1.71
N ILE A 211 5.58 -16.98 -1.35
CA ILE A 211 5.45 -15.77 -2.17
C ILE A 211 6.35 -15.86 -3.42
N MET A 212 5.74 -15.66 -4.59
CA MET A 212 6.42 -15.58 -5.88
C MET A 212 6.79 -14.13 -6.22
N ASP A 213 8.06 -13.90 -6.58
CA ASP A 213 8.61 -12.54 -6.72
C ASP A 213 7.95 -11.66 -7.79
N SER A 214 7.39 -12.28 -8.84
CA SER A 214 6.78 -11.60 -10.00
C SER A 214 5.25 -11.54 -9.96
N THR A 215 4.63 -12.08 -8.91
CA THR A 215 3.17 -12.06 -8.74
C THR A 215 2.78 -10.83 -7.90
N PRO A 216 1.71 -10.10 -8.27
CA PRO A 216 1.19 -9.03 -7.43
C PRO A 216 0.35 -9.60 -6.27
N TYR A 217 0.53 -9.03 -5.08
CA TYR A 217 -0.16 -9.41 -3.85
C TYR A 217 -0.85 -8.19 -3.22
N THR A 218 -1.79 -8.46 -2.32
CA THR A 218 -2.31 -7.45 -1.39
C THR A 218 -1.54 -7.56 -0.09
N VAL A 219 -1.02 -6.44 0.40
CA VAL A 219 -0.28 -6.37 1.67
C VAL A 219 -1.07 -5.47 2.61
N CYS A 220 -1.30 -5.93 3.84
CA CYS A 220 -1.98 -5.14 4.85
C CYS A 220 -1.14 -5.04 6.12
N MET A 221 -1.22 -3.89 6.78
CA MET A 221 -0.54 -3.60 8.04
C MET A 221 -1.56 -3.10 9.05
N ALA A 222 -1.64 -3.75 10.21
CA ALA A 222 -2.48 -3.34 11.34
C ALA A 222 -1.77 -2.26 12.15
N VAL A 223 -2.58 -1.30 12.63
CA VAL A 223 -2.13 -0.05 13.25
C VAL A 223 -2.99 0.32 14.45
#